data_AF-A0A256ZG44-F1
#
_entry.id   AF-A0A256ZG44-F1
#
_cell.length_a   1.000
_cell.length_b   1.000
_cell.length_c   1.000
_cell.angle_alpha   90.00
_cell.angle_beta   90.00
_cell.angle_gamma   90.00
#
_symmetry.space_group_name_H-M   'P 1'
#
loop_
_entity.id
_entity.type
_entity.pdbx_description
1 polymer ?
#
loop_
_entity_poly.entity_id
_entity_poly.type
_entity_poly.pdbx_seq_one_letter_code
_entity_poly.pdbx_strand_id
1 'polypeptide(L)'
;MEDPVIFKGVEELTLKRDNLLRRLRRQVSEYGRGRVDVNTLEETLLRLRKARRELVKLLKEALNKVIGREYVELIVTLVEFSYLVSINDERELLLRVKALTLRKGLEGGVVDKVNEDLNEVREFSEIASKLLSRYASS
;
A
#
# COMPACT_ATOMS: atom_id res chain seq x y z
N MET A 1 2.16 25.04 9.88
CA MET A 1 1.29 25.10 8.68
C MET A 1 1.42 23.88 7.77
N GLU A 2 2.54 23.14 7.76
CA GLU A 2 2.70 21.92 6.93
C GLU A 2 2.15 20.63 7.58
N ASP A 3 2.20 20.49 8.91
CA ASP A 3 1.76 19.27 9.62
C ASP A 3 0.32 18.85 9.32
N PRO A 4 -0.68 19.76 9.23
CA PRO A 4 -2.04 19.39 8.85
C PRO A 4 -2.12 18.83 7.42
N VAL A 5 -1.28 19.33 6.51
CA VAL A 5 -1.21 18.88 5.11
C VAL A 5 -0.62 17.47 5.05
N ILE A 6 0.44 17.22 5.81
CA ILE A 6 1.06 15.88 5.91
C ILE A 6 0.05 14.90 6.48
N PHE A 7 -0.57 15.23 7.62
CA PHE A 7 -1.59 14.38 8.24
C PHE A 7 -2.72 14.08 7.26
N LYS A 8 -3.31 15.10 6.61
CA LYS A 8 -4.42 14.91 5.68
C LYS A 8 -4.02 14.04 4.50
N GLY A 9 -2.82 14.22 3.95
CA GLY A 9 -2.29 13.38 2.89
C GLY A 9 -2.11 11.92 3.32
N VAL A 10 -1.60 11.68 4.53
CA VAL A 10 -1.46 10.33 5.10
C VAL A 10 -2.83 9.67 5.30
N GLU A 11 -3.81 10.41 5.84
CA GLU A 11 -5.18 9.95 6.03
C GLU A 11 -5.84 9.56 4.70
N GLU A 12 -5.86 10.48 3.74
CA GLU A 12 -6.50 10.28 2.44
C GLU A 12 -5.89 9.09 1.69
N LEU A 13 -4.55 8.98 1.67
CA LEU A 13 -3.87 7.90 0.97
C LEU A 13 -4.05 6.55 1.68
N THR A 14 -4.12 6.53 3.01
CA THR A 14 -4.41 5.31 3.77
C THR A 14 -5.81 4.78 3.45
N LEU A 15 -6.82 5.65 3.47
CA LEU A 15 -8.21 5.29 3.13
C LEU A 15 -8.36 4.90 1.65
N LYS A 16 -7.70 5.64 0.75
CA LYS A 16 -7.68 5.33 -0.68
C LYS A 16 -7.07 3.95 -0.93
N ARG A 17 -5.96 3.62 -0.27
CA ARG A 17 -5.29 2.33 -0.39
C ARG A 17 -6.18 1.20 0.12
N ASP A 18 -6.81 1.35 1.28
CA ASP A 18 -7.73 0.34 1.82
C ASP A 18 -8.90 0.05 0.86
N ASN A 19 -9.51 1.09 0.28
CA ASN A 19 -10.55 0.92 -0.72
C ASN A 19 -10.07 0.20 -1.99
N LEU A 20 -8.86 0.52 -2.46
CA LEU A 20 -8.23 -0.16 -3.61
C LEU A 20 -7.93 -1.63 -3.29
N LEU A 21 -7.48 -1.96 -2.08
CA LEU A 21 -7.25 -3.33 -1.64
C LEU A 21 -8.54 -4.15 -1.59
N ARG A 22 -9.62 -3.57 -1.06
CA ARG A 22 -10.95 -4.22 -1.07
C ARG A 22 -11.43 -4.49 -2.50
N ARG A 23 -11.23 -3.52 -3.42
CA ARG A 23 -11.55 -3.68 -4.84
C ARG A 23 -10.70 -4.78 -5.48
N LEU A 24 -9.38 -4.76 -5.27
CA LEU A 24 -8.45 -5.75 -5.81
C LEU A 24 -8.82 -7.16 -5.31
N ARG A 25 -9.13 -7.32 -4.02
CA ARG A 25 -9.58 -8.59 -3.44
C ARG A 25 -10.78 -9.19 -4.19
N ARG A 26 -11.78 -8.36 -4.49
CA ARG A 26 -12.96 -8.77 -5.29
C ARG A 26 -12.55 -9.15 -6.72
N GLN A 27 -11.76 -8.31 -7.38
CA GLN A 27 -11.30 -8.57 -8.75
C GLN A 27 -10.46 -9.84 -8.87
N VAL A 28 -9.59 -10.12 -7.89
CA VAL A 28 -8.76 -11.35 -7.84
C VAL A 28 -9.65 -12.59 -7.77
N SER A 29 -10.72 -12.56 -6.97
CA SER A 29 -11.70 -13.65 -6.91
C SER A 29 -12.40 -13.85 -8.25
N GLU A 30 -12.89 -12.78 -8.88
CA GLU A 30 -13.61 -12.86 -10.16
C GLU A 30 -12.67 -13.21 -11.34
N TYR A 31 -11.41 -12.78 -11.31
CA TYR A 31 -10.38 -13.17 -12.28
C TYR A 31 -10.09 -14.67 -12.21
N GLY A 32 -9.99 -15.21 -10.99
CA GLY A 32 -9.89 -16.66 -10.76
C GLY A 32 -11.05 -17.44 -11.39
N ARG A 33 -12.26 -16.85 -11.43
CA ARG A 33 -13.47 -17.40 -12.06
C ARG A 33 -13.59 -17.09 -13.56
N GLY A 34 -12.65 -16.34 -14.15
CA GLY A 34 -12.68 -15.95 -15.55
C GLY A 34 -13.72 -14.87 -15.90
N ARG A 35 -14.25 -14.14 -14.91
CA ARG A 35 -15.26 -13.08 -15.11
C ARG A 35 -14.66 -11.67 -15.22
N VAL A 36 -13.37 -11.55 -14.93
CA VAL A 36 -12.59 -10.32 -15.03
C VAL A 36 -11.34 -10.66 -15.83
N ASP A 37 -10.88 -9.74 -16.68
CA ASP A 37 -9.65 -9.89 -17.44
C ASP A 37 -8.42 -9.38 -16.67
N VAL A 38 -7.23 -9.64 -17.22
CA VAL A 38 -5.97 -9.21 -16.58
C VAL A 38 -5.81 -7.69 -16.62
N ASN A 39 -6.32 -7.01 -17.64
CA ASN A 39 -6.19 -5.56 -17.79
C ASN A 39 -6.90 -4.81 -16.65
N THR A 40 -8.08 -5.29 -16.25
CA THR A 40 -8.86 -4.75 -15.13
C THR A 40 -8.12 -4.89 -13.79
N LEU A 41 -7.37 -5.98 -13.61
CA LEU A 41 -6.47 -6.15 -12.46
C LEU A 41 -5.31 -5.17 -12.53
N GLU A 42 -4.63 -5.07 -13.69
CA GLU A 42 -3.49 -4.18 -13.90
C GLU A 42 -3.82 -2.72 -13.59
N GLU A 43 -5.00 -2.23 -13.99
CA GLU A 43 -5.44 -0.87 -13.67
C GLU A 43 -5.50 -0.61 -12.16
N THR A 44 -5.99 -1.60 -11.40
CA THR A 44 -6.16 -1.46 -9.95
C THR A 44 -4.81 -1.58 -9.25
N LEU A 45 -3.94 -2.48 -9.71
CA LEU A 45 -2.54 -2.60 -9.27
C LEU A 45 -1.77 -1.29 -9.50
N LEU A 46 -1.91 -0.68 -10.67
CA LEU A 46 -1.27 0.60 -10.99
C LEU A 46 -1.72 1.72 -10.05
N ARG A 47 -3.03 1.80 -9.75
CA ARG A 47 -3.57 2.78 -8.80
C ARG A 47 -3.06 2.54 -7.38
N LEU A 48 -2.97 1.28 -6.97
CA LEU A 48 -2.45 0.88 -5.67
C LEU A 48 -0.97 1.26 -5.53
N ARG A 49 -0.16 0.97 -6.56
CA ARG A 49 1.25 1.37 -6.65
C ARG A 49 1.43 2.87 -6.49
N LYS A 50 0.66 3.68 -7.23
CA LYS A 50 0.74 5.15 -7.13
C LYS A 50 0.41 5.63 -5.72
N ALA A 51 -0.69 5.14 -5.13
CA ALA A 51 -1.08 5.50 -3.78
C ALA A 51 -0.02 5.08 -2.73
N ARG A 52 0.57 3.89 -2.87
CA ARG A 52 1.64 3.39 -2.00
C ARG A 52 2.88 4.27 -2.08
N ARG A 53 3.36 4.58 -3.30
CA ARG A 53 4.54 5.45 -3.49
C ARG A 53 4.33 6.86 -2.95
N GLU A 54 3.16 7.45 -3.18
CA GLU A 54 2.79 8.77 -2.63
C GLU A 54 2.77 8.74 -1.10
N LEU A 55 2.18 7.69 -0.50
CA LEU A 55 2.14 7.56 0.95
C LEU A 55 3.54 7.37 1.53
N VAL A 56 4.35 6.48 0.94
CA VAL A 56 5.75 6.26 1.31
C VAL A 56 6.53 7.57 1.28
N LYS A 57 6.32 8.42 0.26
CA LYS A 57 6.95 9.74 0.18
C LYS A 57 6.55 10.63 1.37
N LEU A 58 5.26 10.72 1.69
CA LEU A 58 4.79 11.49 2.84
C LEU A 58 5.34 10.97 4.17
N LEU A 59 5.44 9.64 4.34
CA LEU A 59 6.01 9.06 5.56
C LEU A 59 7.51 9.33 5.68
N LYS A 60 8.26 9.33 4.56
CA LYS A 60 9.66 9.77 4.55
C LYS A 60 9.79 11.25 4.91
N GLU A 61 8.89 12.11 4.43
CA GLU A 61 8.86 13.53 4.81
C GLU A 61 8.57 13.69 6.30
N ALA A 62 7.61 12.94 6.85
CA ALA A 62 7.30 12.92 8.28
C ALA A 62 8.49 12.47 9.13
N LEU A 63 9.23 11.45 8.68
CA LEU A 63 10.47 11.00 9.33
C LEU A 63 11.58 12.08 9.34
N ASN A 64 11.59 13.01 8.40
CA ASN A 64 12.64 14.03 8.32
C ASN A 64 12.27 15.35 9.00
N LYS A 65 11.08 15.45 9.60
CA LYS A 65 10.56 16.68 10.21
C LYS A 65 10.17 16.46 11.68
N VAL A 66 10.13 17.56 12.44
CA VAL A 66 9.50 17.59 13.77
C VAL A 66 8.03 17.95 13.54
N ILE A 67 7.15 16.98 13.72
CA ILE A 67 5.70 17.17 13.60
C ILE A 67 5.15 17.48 15.00
N GLY A 68 4.22 18.44 15.08
CA GLY A 68 3.51 18.74 16.32
C GLY A 68 2.80 17.51 16.91
N ARG A 69 2.85 17.38 18.23
CA ARG A 69 2.35 16.20 18.96
C ARG A 69 0.92 15.80 18.58
N GLU A 70 0.04 16.79 18.40
CA GLU A 70 -1.36 16.60 18.02
C GLU A 70 -1.56 15.86 16.68
N TYR A 71 -0.63 16.03 15.72
CA TYR A 71 -0.67 15.34 14.43
C TYR A 71 0.13 14.03 14.44
N VAL A 72 1.18 13.96 15.26
CA VAL A 72 2.00 12.74 15.39
C VAL A 72 1.16 11.56 15.83
N GLU A 73 0.35 11.71 16.87
CA GLU A 73 -0.46 10.60 17.40
C GLU A 73 -1.46 10.06 16.36
N LEU A 74 -2.06 10.95 15.57
CA LEU A 74 -2.96 10.59 14.47
C LEU A 74 -2.23 9.88 13.32
N ILE A 75 -1.07 10.40 12.91
CA ILE A 75 -0.23 9.79 11.87
C ILE A 75 0.24 8.40 12.32
N VAL A 76 0.71 8.27 13.56
CA VAL A 76 1.17 7.00 14.13
C VAL A 76 0.05 5.98 14.10
N THR A 77 -1.17 6.33 14.54
CA THR A 77 -2.34 5.43 14.51
C THR A 77 -2.62 4.90 13.09
N LEU A 78 -2.58 5.78 12.07
CA LEU A 78 -2.79 5.39 10.67
C LEU A 78 -1.68 4.49 10.14
N VAL A 79 -0.44 4.73 10.58
CA VAL A 79 0.73 3.92 10.20
C VAL A 79 0.71 2.57 10.91
N GLU A 80 0.29 2.49 12.17
CA GLU A 80 0.10 1.22 12.89
C GLU A 80 -0.93 0.33 12.18
N PHE A 81 -2.09 0.89 11.84
CA PHE A 81 -3.09 0.19 11.03
C PHE A 81 -2.48 -0.31 9.70
N SER A 82 -1.74 0.56 9.02
CA SER A 82 -1.10 0.22 7.75
C SER A 82 -0.10 -0.92 7.90
N TYR A 83 0.73 -0.88 8.94
CA TYR A 83 1.80 -1.82 9.22
C TYR A 83 1.29 -3.19 9.64
N LEU A 84 0.31 -3.23 10.56
CA LEU A 84 -0.20 -4.47 11.12
C LEU A 84 -1.14 -5.20 10.16
N VAL A 85 -1.95 -4.47 9.41
CA VAL A 85 -3.04 -5.06 8.61
C VAL A 85 -2.79 -4.86 7.12
N SER A 86 -2.82 -3.63 6.65
CA SER A 86 -2.97 -3.36 5.22
C SER A 86 -1.76 -3.78 4.37
N ILE A 87 -0.53 -3.68 4.89
CA ILE A 87 0.69 -4.12 4.20
C ILE A 87 0.68 -5.65 4.00
N ASN A 88 0.25 -6.40 5.02
CA ASN A 88 0.15 -7.86 4.93
C ASN A 88 -0.92 -8.28 3.93
N ASP A 89 -2.10 -7.66 4.01
CA ASP A 89 -3.20 -7.86 3.06
C ASP A 89 -2.78 -7.59 1.61
N GLU A 90 -2.03 -6.52 1.38
CA GLU A 90 -1.52 -6.16 0.05
C GLU A 90 -0.54 -7.20 -0.49
N ARG A 91 0.42 -7.62 0.34
CA ARG A 91 1.40 -8.65 -0.02
C ARG A 91 0.72 -9.97 -0.40
N GLU A 92 -0.25 -10.42 0.39
CA GLU A 92 -0.99 -11.66 0.11
C GLU A 92 -1.79 -11.56 -1.20
N LEU A 93 -2.45 -10.43 -1.44
CA LEU A 93 -3.18 -10.20 -2.69
C LEU A 93 -2.26 -10.19 -3.90
N LEU A 94 -1.10 -9.55 -3.82
CA LEU A 94 -0.10 -9.54 -4.89
C LEU A 94 0.42 -10.95 -5.19
N LEU A 95 0.75 -11.74 -4.16
CA LEU A 95 1.15 -13.14 -4.33
C LEU A 95 0.04 -13.97 -4.99
N ARG A 96 -1.22 -13.74 -4.63
CA ARG A 96 -2.37 -14.42 -5.24
C ARG A 96 -2.59 -14.01 -6.70
N VAL A 97 -2.44 -12.73 -7.04
CA VAL A 97 -2.45 -12.25 -8.43
C VAL A 97 -1.38 -12.99 -9.22
N LYS A 98 -0.13 -12.96 -8.75
CA LYS A 98 1.00 -13.64 -9.41
C LYS A 98 0.69 -15.10 -9.67
N ALA A 99 0.22 -15.83 -8.66
CA ALA A 99 -0.10 -17.24 -8.78
C ALA A 99 -1.22 -17.51 -9.80
N LEU A 100 -2.29 -16.71 -9.81
CA LEU A 100 -3.41 -16.87 -10.75
C LEU A 100 -3.02 -16.55 -12.19
N THR A 101 -2.24 -15.48 -12.37
CA THR A 101 -1.72 -15.08 -13.68
C THR A 101 -0.86 -16.18 -14.29
N LEU A 102 0.10 -16.71 -13.52
CA LEU A 102 0.97 -17.81 -13.97
C LEU A 102 0.15 -19.07 -14.32
N ARG A 103 -0.84 -19.43 -13.50
CA ARG A 103 -1.74 -20.58 -13.78
C ARG A 103 -2.55 -20.42 -15.07
N LYS A 104 -2.80 -19.19 -15.51
CA LYS A 104 -3.50 -18.89 -16.77
C LYS A 104 -2.55 -18.78 -17.97
N GLY A 105 -1.27 -19.13 -17.80
CA GLY A 105 -0.27 -19.12 -18.87
C GLY A 105 0.22 -17.72 -19.24
N LEU A 106 -0.03 -16.71 -18.40
CA LEU A 106 0.48 -15.36 -18.60
C LEU A 106 1.83 -15.24 -17.88
N GLU A 107 2.89 -15.01 -18.64
CA GLU A 107 4.25 -14.79 -18.15
C GLU A 107 4.74 -13.37 -18.51
N GLY A 108 5.76 -12.88 -17.80
CA GLY A 108 6.29 -11.51 -17.95
C GLY A 108 5.28 -10.42 -17.57
N GLY A 109 5.45 -9.21 -18.09
CA GLY A 109 4.47 -8.11 -18.06
C GLY A 109 3.84 -7.83 -16.69
N VAL A 110 2.66 -8.39 -16.42
CA VAL A 110 1.97 -8.24 -15.13
C VAL A 110 2.71 -8.95 -13.99
N VAL A 111 3.36 -10.08 -14.24
CA VAL A 111 4.14 -10.82 -13.23
C VAL A 111 5.34 -10.00 -12.78
N ASP A 112 6.04 -9.35 -13.70
CA ASP A 112 7.19 -8.50 -13.41
C ASP A 112 6.76 -7.26 -12.61
N LYS A 113 5.69 -6.61 -13.05
CA LYS A 113 5.03 -5.51 -12.31
C LYS A 113 4.64 -5.91 -10.89
N VAL A 114 4.12 -7.13 -10.68
CA VAL A 114 3.75 -7.63 -9.35
C VAL A 114 4.99 -7.92 -8.49
N ASN A 115 6.09 -8.41 -9.08
CA ASN A 115 7.34 -8.59 -8.36
C ASN A 115 7.93 -7.25 -7.90
N GLU A 116 7.88 -6.22 -8.75
CA GLU A 116 8.24 -4.84 -8.38
C GLU A 116 7.36 -4.35 -7.23
N ASP A 117 6.03 -4.55 -7.32
CA ASP A 117 5.10 -4.15 -6.27
C ASP A 117 5.39 -4.84 -4.92
N LEU A 118 5.75 -6.12 -4.93
CA LEU A 118 6.13 -6.85 -3.72
C LEU A 118 7.38 -6.26 -3.06
N ASN A 119 8.36 -5.83 -3.84
CA ASN A 119 9.55 -5.15 -3.33
C ASN A 119 9.19 -3.77 -2.73
N GLU A 120 8.31 -3.01 -3.37
CA GLU A 120 7.84 -1.72 -2.84
C GLU A 120 6.99 -1.87 -1.59
N VAL A 121 6.19 -2.94 -1.46
CA VAL A 121 5.45 -3.24 -0.22
C VAL A 121 6.41 -3.52 0.93
N ARG A 122 7.53 -4.20 0.66
CA ARG A 122 8.59 -4.39 1.65
C ARG A 122 9.23 -3.05 2.06
N GLU A 123 9.56 -2.19 1.10
CA GLU A 123 10.07 -0.83 1.40
C GLU A 123 9.06 -0.05 2.27
N PHE A 124 7.77 -0.11 1.93
CA PHE A 124 6.74 0.54 2.69
C PHE A 124 6.68 0.02 4.14
N SER A 125 6.77 -1.29 4.34
CA SER A 125 6.87 -1.91 5.66
C SER A 125 8.07 -1.41 6.47
N GLU A 126 9.24 -1.30 5.85
CA GLU A 126 10.46 -0.82 6.50
C GLU A 126 10.34 0.65 6.94
N ILE A 127 9.69 1.49 6.13
CA ILE A 127 9.48 2.91 6.43
C ILE A 127 8.44 3.08 7.54
N ALA A 128 7.33 2.35 7.47
CA ALA A 128 6.32 2.35 8.52
C ALA A 128 6.93 1.95 9.86
N SER A 129 7.71 0.86 9.90
CA SER A 129 8.41 0.41 11.11
C SER A 129 9.38 1.45 11.66
N LYS A 130 10.15 2.13 10.81
CA LYS A 130 11.05 3.23 11.23
C LYS A 130 10.27 4.40 11.84
N LEU A 131 9.13 4.78 11.25
CA LEU A 131 8.30 5.86 11.76
C LEU A 131 7.72 5.50 13.13
N LEU A 132 7.17 4.29 13.27
CA LEU A 132 6.65 3.81 14.54
C LEU A 132 7.75 3.77 15.62
N SER A 133 8.94 3.28 15.29
CA SER A 133 10.07 3.22 16.25
C SER A 133 10.52 4.60 16.73
N ARG A 134 10.54 5.61 15.83
CA ARG A 134 10.89 7.00 16.17
C ARG A 134 9.93 7.59 17.20
N TYR A 135 8.63 7.38 17.01
CA TYR A 135 7.59 7.99 17.83
C TYR A 135 7.13 7.12 19.02
N ALA A 136 7.52 5.85 19.07
CA ALA A 136 7.32 4.99 20.25
C ALA A 136 8.19 5.39 21.46
N SER A 137 9.23 6.21 21.24
CA SER A 137 10.19 6.65 22.27
C SER A 137 10.00 8.12 22.70
N SER A 138 8.91 8.77 22.26
CA SER A 138 8.63 10.20 22.50
C SER A 138 7.58 10.41 23.59
#